data_AF-A0AAW3HZU7-F1
#
_entry.id   AF-A0AAW3HZU7-F1
#
_cell.length_a   1.000
_cell.length_b   1.000
_cell.length_c   1.000
_cell.angle_alpha   90.00
_cell.angle_beta   90.00
_cell.angle_gamma   90.00
#
_symmetry.space_group_name_H-M   'P 1'
#
loop_
_entity.id
_entity.type
_entity.pdbx_description
1 polymer ?
#
loop_
_entity_poly.entity_id
_entity_poly.type
_entity_poly.pdbx_seq_one_letter_code
_entity_poly.pdbx_strand_id
1 'polypeptide(L)'
;MPFNPPLPLAQLRAIQNRHRGPDGKINDADVLALLFEVKRYRSFVLRTKQLSGEFKRPSGVLAPVYDEWWETLVAEPCVAEQEQMIRELLEGPFKPRKGMGPR
;
A
#
# COMPACT_ATOMS: atom_id res chain seq x y z
N MET A 1 8.53 6.42 22.50
CA MET A 1 7.07 6.49 22.20
C MET A 1 6.77 5.42 21.18
N PRO A 2 5.67 4.65 21.33
CA PRO A 2 5.25 3.68 20.32
C PRO A 2 4.87 4.41 19.01
N PHE A 3 5.01 3.72 17.88
CA PHE A 3 4.55 4.25 16.60
C PHE A 3 3.02 4.25 16.56
N ASN A 4 2.43 5.31 16.01
CA ASN A 4 1.01 5.32 15.70
C ASN A 4 0.71 4.29 14.59
N PRO A 5 -0.50 3.73 14.55
CA PRO A 5 -0.91 2.87 13.44
C PRO A 5 -0.74 3.57 12.08
N PRO A 6 -0.28 2.85 11.03
CA PRO A 6 -0.14 3.40 9.70
C PRO A 6 -1.49 3.87 9.13
N LEU A 7 -1.46 4.98 8.38
CA LEU A 7 -2.67 5.58 7.80
C LEU A 7 -3.11 4.82 6.53
N PRO A 8 -4.39 4.43 6.42
CA PRO A 8 -4.99 3.95 5.18
C PRO A 8 -4.99 5.03 4.08
N LEU A 9 -5.05 4.61 2.82
CA LEU A 9 -5.08 5.49 1.66
C LEU A 9 -6.24 6.50 1.72
N ALA A 10 -7.40 6.09 2.24
CA ALA A 10 -8.55 6.98 2.41
C ALA A 10 -8.23 8.15 3.35
N GLN A 11 -7.51 7.90 4.44
CA GLN A 11 -7.12 8.95 5.39
C GLN A 11 -6.01 9.85 4.82
N LEU A 12 -5.04 9.27 4.08
CA LEU A 12 -4.03 10.05 3.37
C LEU A 12 -4.66 10.98 2.32
N ARG A 13 -5.68 10.50 1.59
CA ARG A 13 -6.47 11.34 0.66
C ARG A 13 -7.25 12.42 1.39
N ALA A 14 -7.81 12.13 2.57
CA ALA A 14 -8.48 13.13 3.38
C ALA A 14 -7.51 14.25 3.83
N ILE A 15 -6.28 13.89 4.22
CA ILE A 15 -5.22 14.88 4.51
C ILE A 15 -4.93 15.71 3.27
N GLN A 16 -4.68 15.08 2.12
CA GLN A 16 -4.44 15.80 0.86
C GLN A 16 -5.54 16.80 0.55
N ASN A 17 -6.81 16.39 0.67
CA ASN A 17 -7.95 17.23 0.35
C ASN A 17 -8.10 18.44 1.28
N ARG A 18 -7.77 18.30 2.58
CA ARG A 18 -7.81 19.42 3.53
C ARG A 18 -6.78 20.52 3.22
N HIS A 19 -5.66 20.16 2.60
CA HIS A 19 -4.58 21.10 2.25
C HIS A 19 -4.59 21.51 0.78
N ARG A 20 -5.64 21.16 0.02
CA ARG A 20 -5.81 21.60 -1.37
C ARG A 20 -6.29 23.06 -1.41
N GLY A 21 -5.61 23.85 -2.23
CA GLY A 21 -5.99 25.21 -2.58
C GLY A 21 -7.09 25.29 -3.63
N PRO A 22 -7.52 26.52 -3.97
CA PRO A 22 -8.55 26.78 -4.99
C PRO A 22 -8.17 26.29 -6.39
N ASP A 23 -6.87 26.18 -6.68
CA ASP A 23 -6.32 25.66 -7.94
C ASP A 23 -6.23 24.12 -7.97
N GLY A 24 -6.69 23.46 -6.90
CA GLY A 24 -6.67 22.02 -6.74
C GLY A 24 -5.31 21.44 -6.34
N LYS A 25 -4.26 22.26 -6.13
CA LYS A 25 -2.94 21.79 -5.69
C LYS A 25 -2.80 21.82 -4.17
N ILE A 26 -1.86 21.07 -3.62
CA ILE A 26 -1.55 21.14 -2.19
C ILE A 26 -0.70 22.40 -1.97
N ASN A 27 -1.21 23.33 -1.18
CA ASN A 27 -0.54 24.62 -0.93
C ASN A 27 0.51 24.54 0.18
N ASP A 28 0.40 23.54 1.05
CA ASP A 28 1.31 23.32 2.17
C ASP A 28 2.50 22.44 1.73
N ALA A 29 3.67 23.05 1.64
CA ALA A 29 4.89 22.39 1.14
C ALA A 29 5.38 21.28 2.09
N ASP A 30 5.25 21.47 3.40
CA ASP A 30 5.70 20.49 4.40
C ASP A 30 4.78 19.28 4.42
N VAL A 31 3.46 19.49 4.34
CA VAL A 31 2.50 18.40 4.22
C VAL A 31 2.70 17.62 2.93
N LEU A 32 2.98 18.31 1.82
CA LEU A 32 3.30 17.65 0.56
C LEU A 32 4.57 16.78 0.68
N ALA A 33 5.62 17.30 1.30
CA ALA A 33 6.86 16.57 1.52
C ALA A 33 6.65 15.31 2.38
N LEU A 34 5.91 15.43 3.50
CA LEU A 34 5.60 14.30 4.37
C LEU A 34 4.74 13.24 3.65
N LEU A 35 3.76 13.65 2.86
CA LEU A 35 2.94 12.72 2.07
C LEU A 35 3.78 11.97 1.02
N PHE A 36 4.81 12.60 0.45
CA PHE A 36 5.74 11.92 -0.45
C PHE A 36 6.62 10.91 0.29
N GLU A 37 7.09 11.22 1.49
CA GLU A 37 7.82 10.25 2.32
C GLU A 37 6.95 9.06 2.71
N VAL A 38 5.69 9.28 3.08
CA VAL A 38 4.73 8.20 3.33
C VAL A 38 4.51 7.35 2.09
N LYS A 39 4.38 7.97 0.90
CA LYS A 39 4.27 7.24 -0.36
C LYS A 39 5.52 6.41 -0.65
N ARG A 40 6.72 6.97 -0.42
CA ARG A 40 8.00 6.28 -0.59
C ARG A 40 8.11 5.08 0.34
N TYR A 41 7.75 5.24 1.61
CA TYR A 41 7.76 4.17 2.61
C TYR A 41 6.78 3.05 2.26
N ARG A 42 5.53 3.38 1.91
CA ARG A 42 4.53 2.42 1.43
C ARG A 42 5.05 1.64 0.22
N SER A 43 5.71 2.31 -0.73
CA SER A 43 6.33 1.64 -1.87
C SER A 43 7.43 0.64 -1.47
N PHE A 44 8.18 0.90 -0.41
CA PHE A 44 9.20 -0.03 0.11
C PHE A 44 8.58 -1.24 0.80
N VAL A 45 7.55 -1.04 1.62
CA VAL A 45 6.77 -2.12 2.26
C VAL A 45 6.18 -3.06 1.21
N LEU A 46 5.57 -2.51 0.15
CA LEU A 46 5.01 -3.33 -0.93
C LEU A 46 6.06 -4.17 -1.66
N ARG A 47 7.25 -3.62 -1.93
CA ARG A 47 8.36 -4.41 -2.50
C ARG A 47 8.81 -5.53 -1.56
N THR A 48 8.83 -5.26 -0.26
CA THR A 48 9.15 -6.25 0.77
C THR A 48 8.14 -7.40 0.76
N LYS A 49 6.83 -7.09 0.64
CA LYS A 49 5.76 -8.09 0.45
C LYS A 49 5.86 -8.86 -0.86
N GLN A 50 6.32 -8.23 -1.93
CA GLN A 50 6.55 -8.94 -3.20
C GLN A 50 7.68 -9.96 -3.09
N LEU A 51 8.77 -9.61 -2.39
CA LEU A 51 9.92 -10.49 -2.19
C LEU A 51 9.70 -11.55 -1.11
N SER A 52 8.74 -11.35 -0.20
CA SER A 52 8.59 -12.19 0.98
C SER A 52 8.32 -13.67 0.69
N GLY A 53 7.71 -13.99 -0.45
CA GLY A 53 7.48 -15.38 -0.86
C GLY A 53 8.77 -16.17 -1.09
N GLU A 54 9.88 -15.48 -1.38
CA GLU A 54 11.19 -16.09 -1.61
C GLU A 54 12.00 -16.28 -0.31
N PHE A 55 11.61 -15.59 0.76
CA PHE A 55 12.30 -15.69 2.04
C PHE A 55 11.80 -16.90 2.83
N LYS A 56 12.69 -17.87 3.05
CA LYS A 56 12.40 -18.96 3.98
C LYS A 56 12.49 -18.43 5.41
N ARG A 57 11.53 -18.82 6.25
CA ARG A 57 11.58 -18.54 7.68
C ARG A 57 12.88 -19.11 8.28
N PRO A 58 13.73 -18.30 8.93
CA PRO A 58 14.97 -18.76 9.55
C PRO A 58 14.68 -19.63 10.78
N SER A 59 15.64 -20.48 11.15
CA SER A 59 15.64 -21.23 12.40
C SER A 59 16.41 -20.51 13.51
N GLY A 60 16.19 -20.90 14.76
CA GLY A 60 16.92 -20.37 15.91
C GLY A 60 16.51 -18.96 16.31
N VAL A 61 17.48 -18.14 16.74
CA VAL A 61 17.23 -16.85 17.40
C VAL A 61 16.58 -15.78 16.51
N LEU A 62 16.64 -15.93 15.18
CA LEU A 62 16.01 -15.01 14.23
C LEU A 62 14.57 -15.38 13.89
N ALA A 63 14.11 -16.56 14.29
CA ALA A 63 12.75 -17.01 14.02
C ALA A 63 11.68 -16.04 14.55
N PRO A 64 11.76 -15.54 15.80
CA PRO A 64 10.78 -14.56 16.31
C PRO A 64 10.79 -13.23 15.54
N VAL A 65 11.97 -12.77 15.11
CA VAL A 65 12.10 -11.52 14.35
C VAL A 65 11.45 -11.65 12.97
N TYR A 66 11.60 -12.81 12.33
CA TYR A 66 10.91 -13.10 11.08
C TYR A 66 9.39 -13.14 11.26
N ASP A 67 8.90 -13.77 12.34
CA ASP A 67 7.47 -13.87 12.62
C ASP A 67 6.88 -12.48 12.86
N GLU A 68 7.54 -11.65 13.68
CA GLU A 68 7.13 -10.26 13.94
C GLU A 68 7.15 -9.40 12.66
N TRP A 69 8.20 -9.56 11.83
CA TRP A 69 8.29 -8.88 10.55
C TRP A 69 7.14 -9.29 9.62
N TRP A 70 6.83 -10.58 9.55
CA TRP A 70 5.74 -11.09 8.73
C TRP A 70 4.37 -10.59 9.21
N GLU A 71 4.11 -10.66 10.51
CA GLU A 71 2.88 -10.15 11.14
C GLU A 71 2.71 -8.65 10.89
N THR A 72 3.77 -7.87 11.07
CA THR A 72 3.76 -6.42 10.80
C THR A 72 3.51 -6.16 9.31
N LEU A 73 4.20 -6.88 8.43
CA LEU A 73 4.08 -6.72 6.98
C LEU A 73 2.67 -6.99 6.47
N VAL A 74 1.99 -8.04 6.95
CA VAL A 74 0.62 -8.34 6.51
C VAL A 74 -0.42 -7.40 7.13
N ALA A 75 -0.11 -6.80 8.29
CA ALA A 75 -0.98 -5.83 8.94
C ALA A 75 -0.92 -4.42 8.32
N GLU A 76 0.05 -4.15 7.45
CA GLU A 76 0.21 -2.84 6.80
C GLU A 76 -0.97 -2.53 5.85
N PRO A 77 -1.65 -1.37 5.99
CA PRO A 77 -2.80 -0.99 5.18
C PRO A 77 -2.51 -1.02 3.68
N CYS A 78 -1.30 -0.64 3.26
CA CYS A 78 -0.94 -0.65 1.85
C CYS A 78 -0.95 -2.07 1.24
N VAL A 79 -0.63 -3.09 2.04
CA VAL A 79 -0.63 -4.49 1.60
C VAL A 79 -2.07 -4.96 1.40
N ALA A 80 -2.93 -4.78 2.41
CA ALA A 80 -4.35 -5.14 2.32
C ALA A 80 -5.06 -4.42 1.16
N GLU A 81 -4.80 -3.13 0.97
CA GLU A 81 -5.35 -2.33 -0.14
C GLU A 81 -4.88 -2.83 -1.51
N GLN A 82 -3.62 -3.27 -1.64
CA GLN A 82 -3.11 -3.84 -2.87
C GLN A 82 -3.73 -5.20 -3.17
N GLU A 83 -3.85 -6.07 -2.17
CA GLU A 83 -4.48 -7.38 -2.32
C GLU A 83 -5.96 -7.24 -2.75
N GLN A 84 -6.68 -6.29 -2.15
CA GLN A 84 -8.05 -5.96 -2.55
C GLN A 84 -8.11 -5.46 -3.99
N MET A 85 -7.22 -4.56 -4.39
CA MET A 85 -7.15 -4.05 -5.77
C MET A 85 -6.86 -5.17 -6.78
N ILE A 86 -5.95 -6.09 -6.44
CA ILE A 86 -5.63 -7.25 -7.29
C ILE A 86 -6.86 -8.15 -7.42
N ARG A 87 -7.55 -8.43 -6.31
CA ARG A 87 -8.78 -9.23 -6.31
C ARG A 87 -9.85 -8.62 -7.21
N GLU A 88 -10.12 -7.32 -7.06
CA GLU A 88 -11.09 -6.59 -7.89
C GLU A 88 -10.73 -6.63 -9.39
N LEU A 89 -9.45 -6.57 -9.73
CA LEU A 89 -8.98 -6.67 -11.11
C LEU A 89 -9.14 -8.07 -11.70
N LEU A 90 -9.00 -9.12 -10.89
CA LEU A 90 -9.15 -10.51 -11.32
C LEU A 90 -10.61 -10.96 -11.39
N GLU A 91 -11.46 -10.47 -10.47
CA GLU A 91 -12.88 -10.82 -10.36
C GLU A 91 -13.80 -9.91 -11.19
N GLY A 92 -13.28 -8.80 -11.70
CA GLY A 92 -14.03 -7.87 -12.55
C GLY A 92 -14.51 -8.52 -13.85
N PRO A 93 -15.71 -8.14 -14.35
CA PRO A 93 -16.23 -8.73 -15.58
C PRO A 93 -15.26 -8.51 -16.74
N PHE A 94 -14.90 -9.59 -17.43
CA PHE A 94 -14.11 -9.52 -18.66
C PHE A 94 -14.86 -8.60 -19.64
N LYS A 95 -14.35 -7.39 -19.87
CA LYS A 95 -14.81 -6.55 -20.97
C LYS A 95 -14.07 -7.05 -22.22
N PRO A 96 -14.73 -7.81 -23.13
CA PRO A 96 -14.09 -8.17 -24.38
C PRO A 96 -13.63 -6.89 -25.08
N ARG A 97 -12.39 -6.89 -25.58
CA ARG A 97 -11.89 -5.77 -26.39
C ARG A 97 -12.80 -5.64 -27.60
N LYS A 98 -13.07 -4.39 -28.02
CA LYS A 98 -13.91 -4.07 -29.19
C LYS A 98 -13.44 -4.91 -30.39
N GLY A 99 -14.28 -5.84 -30.85
CA GLY A 99 -13.98 -6.77 -31.96
C GLY A 99 -13.74 -8.24 -31.58
N MET A 100 -13.79 -8.62 -30.30
CA MET A 100 -13.64 -10.02 -29.84
C MET A 100 -14.97 -10.72 -29.51
N GLY A 101 -16.09 -10.26 -30.07
CA GLY A 101 -17.36 -10.99 -29.98
C GLY A 101 -17.36 -12.24 -30.87
N PRO A 102 -18.09 -13.32 -30.51
CA PRO A 102 -18.23 -14.49 -31.36
C PRO A 102 -18.76 -14.10 -32.74
N ARG A 103 -18.13 -14.66 -33.78
CA ARG A 103 -18.50 -14.46 -35.19
C ARG A 103 -19.86 -15.04 -35.51
#